data_AF-A0A9D5PV07-F1
#
_entry.id   AF-A0A9D5PV07-F1
#
_cell.length_a   1.000
_cell.length_b   1.000
_cell.length_c   1.000
_cell.angle_alpha   90.00
_cell.angle_beta   90.00
_cell.angle_gamma   90.00
#
_symmetry.space_group_name_H-M   'P 1'
#
loop_
_entity.id
_entity.type
_entity.pdbx_description
1 polymer ?
#
loop_
_entity_poly.entity_id
_entity_poly.type
_entity_poly.pdbx_seq_one_letter_code
_entity_poly.pdbx_strand_id
1 'polypeptide(L)'
;MKLCHSIEEIDVTGDVWQTLAHADKPIVMYGMGNGADKILAVFDHYGITVSDFFASDGFVRHQQFHGKTVLSYGEICEKYEDFIIVVSFGTRLPEVLENIYRLDGERELYAPDVPVVSESARFDAAFFDAHRADLAAACELFGDALSRQTFCDVILYRLTGKIAYLRRHTVTPAEAMPLIGAENFRETADLGA
;
A
#
# COMPACT_ATOMS: atom_id res chain seq x y z
N MET A 1 -14.56 -8.04 -5.47
CA MET A 1 -13.23 -8.64 -5.26
C MET A 1 -13.41 -10.05 -4.69
N LYS A 2 -12.80 -11.08 -5.29
CA LYS A 2 -12.95 -12.48 -4.87
C LYS A 2 -12.30 -12.68 -3.49
N LEU A 3 -12.88 -13.55 -2.66
CA LEU A 3 -12.26 -13.99 -1.41
C LEU A 3 -11.20 -15.05 -1.73
N CYS A 4 -10.05 -14.98 -1.08
CA CYS A 4 -8.91 -15.87 -1.26
C CYS A 4 -8.53 -16.45 0.09
N HIS A 5 -8.43 -17.77 0.20
CA HIS A 5 -8.10 -18.43 1.47
C HIS A 5 -6.85 -19.32 1.37
N SER A 6 -6.25 -19.41 0.19
CA SER A 6 -5.02 -20.15 -0.06
C SER A 6 -4.10 -19.37 -1.01
N ILE A 7 -2.79 -19.52 -0.85
CA ILE A 7 -1.78 -18.83 -1.67
C ILE A 7 -1.76 -19.37 -3.10
N GLU A 8 -2.15 -20.62 -3.30
CA GLU A 8 -2.29 -21.27 -4.59
C GLU A 8 -3.41 -20.66 -5.45
N GLU A 9 -4.40 -20.02 -4.83
CA GLU A 9 -5.48 -19.31 -5.53
C GLU A 9 -5.08 -17.91 -6.03
N ILE A 10 -3.92 -17.40 -5.57
CA ILE A 10 -3.41 -16.08 -5.96
C ILE A 10 -2.74 -16.21 -7.33
N ASP A 11 -3.46 -15.73 -8.34
CA ASP A 11 -2.99 -15.55 -9.70
C ASP A 11 -3.11 -14.07 -10.07
N VAL A 12 -1.97 -13.37 -10.14
CA VAL A 12 -1.90 -11.97 -10.56
C VAL A 12 -1.09 -11.91 -11.85
N THR A 13 -1.61 -11.17 -12.84
CA THR A 13 -0.99 -11.04 -14.17
C THR A 13 0.29 -10.20 -14.17
N GLY A 14 0.56 -9.51 -13.06
CA GLY A 14 1.74 -8.69 -12.83
C GLY A 14 1.62 -7.97 -11.47
N ASP A 15 2.74 -7.48 -10.96
CA ASP A 15 2.74 -6.67 -9.74
C ASP A 15 2.41 -5.20 -10.02
N VAL A 16 2.26 -4.42 -8.95
CA VAL A 16 1.92 -3.00 -8.99
C VAL A 16 2.95 -2.18 -9.77
N TRP A 17 4.23 -2.55 -9.71
CA TRP A 17 5.30 -1.83 -10.39
C TRP A 17 5.22 -2.04 -11.89
N GLN A 18 5.01 -3.28 -12.32
CA GLN A 18 4.74 -3.62 -13.72
C GLN A 18 3.46 -2.94 -14.21
N THR A 19 2.40 -2.93 -13.39
CA THR A 19 1.14 -2.25 -13.73
C THR A 19 1.35 -0.75 -13.98
N LEU A 20 2.08 -0.07 -13.09
CA LEU A 20 2.39 1.35 -13.23
C LEU A 20 3.35 1.64 -14.39
N ALA A 21 4.30 0.75 -14.68
CA ALA A 21 5.24 0.89 -15.80
C ALA A 21 4.56 0.81 -17.18
N HIS A 22 3.45 0.08 -17.30
CA HIS A 22 2.67 -0.03 -18.53
C HIS A 22 1.49 0.94 -18.59
N ALA A 23 1.35 1.84 -17.61
CA ALA A 23 0.24 2.78 -17.60
C ALA A 23 0.44 3.91 -18.63
N ASP A 24 -0.59 4.16 -19.44
CA ASP A 24 -0.60 5.27 -20.40
C ASP A 24 -1.05 6.61 -19.78
N LYS A 25 -1.46 6.59 -18.51
CA LYS A 25 -1.99 7.75 -17.79
C LYS A 25 -0.89 8.48 -17.00
N PRO A 26 -1.02 9.79 -16.79
CA PRO A 26 -0.18 10.51 -15.82
C PRO A 26 -0.22 9.84 -14.44
N ILE A 27 0.95 9.61 -13.85
CA ILE A 27 1.08 9.11 -12.48
C ILE A 27 1.40 10.31 -11.57
N VAL A 28 0.55 10.55 -10.58
CA VAL A 28 0.74 11.59 -9.57
C VAL A 28 0.90 10.96 -8.19
N MET A 29 1.85 11.46 -7.42
CA MET A 29 2.15 10.93 -6.10
C MET A 29 1.47 11.76 -5.01
N TYR A 30 0.71 11.09 -4.15
CA TYR A 30 0.09 11.69 -2.98
C TYR A 30 1.04 11.53 -1.79
N GLY A 31 1.65 12.64 -1.39
CA GLY A 31 2.62 12.71 -0.31
C GLY A 31 4.04 13.03 -0.76
N MET A 32 4.80 13.63 0.15
CA MET A 32 6.14 14.14 -0.07
C MET A 32 6.95 13.88 1.21
N GLY A 33 7.92 12.98 1.14
CA GLY A 33 8.71 12.53 2.28
C GLY A 33 9.43 11.22 1.99
N ASN A 34 9.99 10.57 3.02
CA ASN A 34 10.82 9.38 2.85
C ASN A 34 10.12 8.24 2.09
N GLY A 35 8.82 8.02 2.34
CA GLY A 35 8.05 7.03 1.58
C GLY A 35 7.96 7.36 0.09
N ALA A 36 7.88 8.64 -0.27
CA ALA A 36 7.93 9.09 -1.65
C ALA A 36 9.31 8.88 -2.27
N ASP A 37 10.40 9.23 -1.56
CA ASP A 37 11.77 9.01 -2.05
C ASP A 37 12.05 7.53 -2.35
N LYS A 38 11.55 6.62 -1.49
CA LYS A 38 11.69 5.18 -1.69
C LYS A 38 10.92 4.67 -2.91
N ILE A 39 9.68 5.13 -3.09
CA ILE A 39 8.89 4.78 -4.28
C ILE A 39 9.53 5.34 -5.54
N LEU A 40 10.06 6.57 -5.51
CA LEU A 40 10.79 7.17 -6.62
C LEU A 40 12.02 6.35 -7.02
N ALA A 41 12.79 5.84 -6.05
CA ALA A 41 13.92 4.95 -6.34
C ALA A 41 13.49 3.64 -7.05
N VAL A 42 12.31 3.11 -6.71
CA VAL A 42 11.72 1.97 -7.43
C VAL A 42 11.26 2.40 -8.82
N PHE A 43 10.61 3.55 -8.96
CA PHE A 43 10.16 4.08 -10.24
C PHE A 43 11.30 4.28 -11.23
N ASP A 44 12.45 4.78 -10.78
CA ASP A 44 13.66 4.91 -11.61
C ASP A 44 14.11 3.55 -12.18
N HIS A 45 13.99 2.47 -11.40
CA HIS A 45 14.33 1.12 -11.83
C HIS A 45 13.38 0.58 -12.90
N TYR A 46 12.08 0.91 -12.81
CA TYR A 46 11.05 0.49 -13.77
C TYR A 46 10.86 1.48 -14.93
N GLY A 47 11.59 2.60 -14.96
CA GLY A 47 11.42 3.65 -15.97
C GLY A 47 10.11 4.43 -15.85
N ILE A 48 9.50 4.46 -14.67
CA ILE A 48 8.24 5.16 -14.40
C ILE A 48 8.54 6.65 -14.16
N THR A 49 7.82 7.53 -14.86
CA THR A 49 7.94 8.98 -14.67
C THR A 49 6.77 9.52 -13.86
N VAL A 50 7.06 10.29 -12.80
CA VAL A 50 6.05 10.99 -12.01
C VAL A 50 5.72 12.33 -12.64
N SER A 51 4.44 12.55 -12.90
CA SER A 51 3.92 13.77 -13.50
C SER A 51 3.94 14.94 -12.51
N ASP A 52 3.39 14.74 -11.31
CA ASP A 52 3.39 15.74 -10.22
C ASP A 52 3.25 15.09 -8.83
N PHE A 53 3.50 15.90 -7.81
CA PHE A 53 3.24 15.56 -6.41
C PHE A 53 2.11 16.41 -5.88
N PHE A 54 1.28 15.83 -5.01
CA PHE A 54 0.26 16.58 -4.33
C PHE A 54 0.13 16.22 -2.85
N ALA A 55 -0.44 17.13 -2.10
CA ALA A 55 -0.88 16.94 -0.74
C ALA A 55 -2.38 17.26 -0.64
N SER A 56 -3.02 16.84 0.44
CA SER A 56 -4.37 17.33 0.73
C SER A 56 -4.37 18.84 0.92
N ASP A 57 -5.48 19.49 0.61
CA ASP A 57 -5.59 20.95 0.57
C ASP A 57 -5.24 21.63 1.90
N GLY A 58 -5.48 20.98 3.05
CA GLY A 58 -5.06 21.48 4.37
C GLY A 58 -3.56 21.35 4.67
N PHE A 59 -2.81 20.65 3.81
CA PHE A 59 -1.40 20.28 3.99
C PHE A 59 -0.49 20.77 2.85
N VAL A 60 -1.04 21.28 1.75
CA VAL A 60 -0.27 21.90 0.66
C VAL A 60 0.32 23.23 1.13
N ARG A 61 1.60 23.45 0.86
CA ARG A 61 2.30 24.71 1.12
C ARG A 61 3.04 25.24 -0.11
N HIS A 62 2.72 24.69 -1.29
CA HIS A 62 3.38 24.95 -2.58
C HIS A 62 4.91 24.85 -2.49
N GLN A 63 5.39 23.96 -1.63
CA GLN A 63 6.81 23.65 -1.47
C GLN A 63 7.34 22.87 -2.68
N GLN A 64 8.66 22.88 -2.88
CA GLN A 64 9.32 22.11 -3.93
C GLN A 64 9.65 20.70 -3.44
N PHE A 65 9.41 19.69 -4.27
CA PHE A 65 9.85 18.31 -4.07
C PHE A 65 10.32 17.73 -5.41
N HIS A 66 11.56 17.22 -5.46
CA HIS A 66 12.21 16.75 -6.70
C HIS A 66 12.03 17.70 -7.91
N GLY A 67 12.20 19.01 -7.66
CA GLY A 67 12.12 20.05 -8.70
C GLY A 67 10.71 20.38 -9.19
N LYS A 68 9.66 19.80 -8.59
CA LYS A 68 8.25 20.09 -8.88
C LYS A 68 7.57 20.73 -7.68
N THR A 69 6.69 21.70 -7.95
CA THR A 69 5.85 22.30 -6.91
C THR A 69 4.79 21.29 -6.48
N VAL A 70 4.67 21.06 -5.17
CA VAL A 70 3.62 20.23 -4.60
C VAL A 70 2.29 20.96 -4.71
N LEU A 71 1.31 20.31 -5.35
CA LEU A 71 -0.01 20.85 -5.63
C LEU A 71 -1.06 20.38 -4.61
N SER A 72 -2.22 21.02 -4.63
CA SER A 72 -3.47 20.55 -4.03
C SER A 72 -4.14 19.49 -4.91
N TYR A 73 -5.10 18.74 -4.37
CA TYR A 73 -5.85 17.78 -5.21
C TYR A 73 -6.70 18.48 -6.27
N GLY A 74 -7.25 19.66 -5.95
CA GLY A 74 -7.99 20.49 -6.91
C GLY A 74 -7.13 20.92 -8.10
N GLU A 75 -5.93 21.43 -7.85
CA GLU A 75 -4.97 21.82 -8.92
C GLU A 75 -4.58 20.62 -9.81
N ILE A 76 -4.45 19.42 -9.24
CA ILE A 76 -4.21 18.19 -10.02
C ILE A 76 -5.41 17.89 -10.93
N CYS A 77 -6.64 18.01 -10.43
CA CYS A 77 -7.86 17.76 -11.20
C CYS A 77 -8.07 18.81 -12.31
N GLU A 78 -7.61 20.05 -12.12
CA GLU A 78 -7.61 21.07 -13.16
C GLU A 78 -6.56 20.79 -14.24
N LYS A 79 -5.42 20.20 -13.86
CA LYS A 79 -4.30 19.92 -14.76
C LYS A 79 -4.47 18.62 -15.57
N TYR A 80 -5.14 17.61 -15.00
CA TYR A 80 -5.28 16.28 -15.59
C TYR A 80 -6.73 15.81 -15.57
N GLU A 81 -7.26 15.43 -16.72
CA GLU A 81 -8.61 14.85 -16.84
C GLU A 81 -8.69 13.44 -16.24
N ASP A 82 -7.69 12.60 -16.50
CA ASP A 82 -7.54 11.24 -15.96
C ASP A 82 -6.09 11.01 -15.55
N PHE A 83 -5.88 10.35 -14.41
CA PHE A 83 -4.57 10.12 -13.80
C PHE A 83 -4.64 9.01 -12.75
N ILE A 84 -3.48 8.41 -12.48
CA ILE A 84 -3.30 7.40 -11.44
C ILE A 84 -2.72 8.07 -10.19
N ILE A 85 -3.30 7.78 -9.03
CA ILE A 85 -2.80 8.22 -7.73
C ILE A 85 -1.91 7.12 -7.12
N VAL A 86 -0.72 7.49 -6.71
CA VAL A 86 0.16 6.63 -5.91
C VAL A 86 0.32 7.24 -4.52
N VAL A 87 -0.24 6.57 -3.51
CA VAL A 87 -0.10 6.97 -2.10
C VAL A 87 1.29 6.61 -1.62
N SER A 88 2.05 7.59 -1.13
CA SER A 88 3.47 7.45 -0.80
C SER A 88 3.78 7.73 0.67
N PHE A 89 2.81 7.49 1.56
CA PHE A 89 2.94 7.63 3.01
C PHE A 89 2.02 6.66 3.75
N GLY A 90 2.39 6.32 4.97
CA GLY A 90 1.52 5.59 5.91
C GLY A 90 0.77 6.56 6.82
N THR A 91 -0.48 6.23 7.18
CA THR A 91 -1.27 7.01 8.13
C THR A 91 -2.15 6.09 8.98
N ARG A 92 -2.43 6.55 10.21
CA ARG A 92 -3.42 5.97 11.12
C ARG A 92 -4.53 6.96 11.48
N LEU A 93 -4.51 8.15 10.89
CA LEU A 93 -5.48 9.21 11.16
C LEU A 93 -6.77 8.91 10.39
N PRO A 94 -7.93 8.75 11.07
CA PRO A 94 -9.19 8.41 10.42
C PRO A 94 -9.56 9.33 9.26
N GLU A 95 -9.41 10.64 9.43
CA GLU A 95 -9.74 11.64 8.41
C GLU A 95 -8.87 11.52 7.15
N VAL A 96 -7.61 11.08 7.31
CA VAL A 96 -6.71 10.88 6.17
C VAL A 96 -7.03 9.55 5.47
N LEU A 97 -7.35 8.50 6.23
CA LEU A 97 -7.81 7.22 5.68
C LEU A 97 -9.13 7.38 4.91
N GLU A 98 -10.09 8.10 5.46
CA GLU A 98 -11.36 8.42 4.78
C GLU A 98 -11.11 9.17 3.48
N ASN A 99 -10.18 10.12 3.46
CA ASN A 99 -9.80 10.81 2.24
C ASN A 99 -9.15 9.87 1.21
N ILE A 100 -8.26 8.96 1.62
CA ILE A 100 -7.67 7.95 0.73
C ILE A 100 -8.76 7.04 0.15
N TYR A 101 -9.72 6.59 0.96
CA TYR A 101 -10.84 5.76 0.49
C TYR A 101 -11.77 6.50 -0.45
N ARG A 102 -11.99 7.80 -0.24
CA ARG A 102 -12.72 8.66 -1.16
C ARG A 102 -12.01 8.72 -2.51
N LEU A 103 -10.69 8.96 -2.51
CA LEU A 103 -9.88 9.02 -3.72
C LEU A 103 -9.85 7.68 -4.48
N ASP A 104 -9.76 6.55 -3.78
CA ASP A 104 -9.81 5.20 -4.37
C ASP A 104 -11.18 4.90 -5.04
N GLY A 105 -12.26 5.53 -4.56
CA GLY A 105 -13.57 5.46 -5.21
C GLY A 105 -13.73 6.39 -6.43
N GLU A 106 -12.91 7.44 -6.53
CA GLU A 106 -12.98 8.47 -7.58
C GLU A 106 -11.96 8.27 -8.71
N ARG A 107 -10.82 7.65 -8.40
CA ARG A 107 -9.64 7.56 -9.25
C ARG A 107 -9.00 6.20 -9.12
N GLU A 108 -8.24 5.82 -10.14
CA GLU A 108 -7.37 4.66 -10.04
C GLU A 108 -6.26 4.98 -9.03
N LEU A 109 -6.23 4.22 -7.92
CA LEU A 109 -5.32 4.44 -6.81
C LEU A 109 -4.55 3.18 -6.46
N TYR A 110 -3.27 3.37 -6.13
CA TYR A 110 -2.38 2.35 -5.60
C TYR A 110 -1.65 2.90 -4.36
N ALA A 111 -1.40 2.03 -3.38
CA ALA A 111 -0.50 2.29 -2.27
C ALA A 111 0.59 1.20 -2.23
N PRO A 112 1.64 1.30 -3.07
CA PRO A 112 2.69 0.30 -3.14
C PRO A 112 3.46 0.18 -1.81
N ASP A 113 3.84 -1.05 -1.44
CA ASP A 113 4.67 -1.31 -0.27
C ASP A 113 6.15 -1.13 -0.62
N VAL A 114 6.88 -0.39 0.22
CA VAL A 114 8.33 -0.26 0.13
C VAL A 114 8.98 -0.60 1.47
N PRO A 115 10.08 -1.36 1.46
CA PRO A 115 10.76 -1.80 2.67
C PRO A 115 11.26 -0.63 3.53
N VAL A 116 11.22 -0.80 4.85
CA VAL A 116 11.69 0.23 5.80
C VAL A 116 13.22 0.28 5.86
N VAL A 117 13.89 -0.87 5.87
CA VAL A 117 15.33 -0.98 6.19
C VAL A 117 16.19 -1.35 4.98
N SER A 118 15.72 -2.23 4.10
CA SER A 118 16.51 -2.71 2.96
C SER A 118 16.09 -2.04 1.67
N GLU A 119 16.97 -1.37 0.95
CA GLU A 119 16.63 -0.75 -0.34
C GLU A 119 16.46 -1.78 -1.48
N SER A 120 17.01 -2.99 -1.31
CA SER A 120 17.07 -4.01 -2.36
C SER A 120 15.97 -5.08 -2.31
N ALA A 121 15.37 -5.33 -1.13
CA ALA A 121 14.36 -6.38 -1.00
C ALA A 121 12.96 -5.81 -1.26
N ARG A 122 12.33 -6.24 -2.36
CA ARG A 122 10.97 -5.84 -2.74
C ARG A 122 10.06 -7.05 -2.75
N PHE A 123 8.82 -6.86 -2.31
CA PHE A 123 7.78 -7.87 -2.47
C PHE A 123 7.14 -7.68 -3.86
N ASP A 124 7.84 -8.13 -4.90
CA ASP A 124 7.38 -8.10 -6.28
C ASP A 124 6.89 -9.48 -6.75
N ALA A 125 6.44 -9.58 -8.01
CA ALA A 125 5.95 -10.85 -8.54
C ALA A 125 7.03 -11.96 -8.51
N ALA A 126 8.28 -11.61 -8.76
CA ALA A 126 9.39 -12.57 -8.75
C ALA A 126 9.67 -13.08 -7.33
N PHE A 127 9.62 -12.20 -6.32
CA PHE A 127 9.72 -12.59 -4.92
C PHE A 127 8.57 -13.54 -4.53
N PHE A 128 7.35 -13.19 -4.91
CA PHE A 128 6.18 -14.02 -4.61
C PHE A 128 6.29 -15.41 -5.22
N ASP A 129 6.67 -15.52 -6.49
CA ASP A 129 6.84 -16.82 -7.15
C ASP A 129 7.99 -17.64 -6.54
N ALA A 130 9.12 -17.00 -6.21
CA ALA A 130 10.25 -17.66 -5.57
C ALA A 130 9.91 -18.21 -4.17
N HIS A 131 8.99 -17.56 -3.45
CA HIS A 131 8.60 -17.91 -2.08
C HIS A 131 7.19 -18.50 -1.97
N ARG A 132 6.56 -18.85 -3.09
CA ARG A 132 5.14 -19.28 -3.12
C ARG A 132 4.89 -20.48 -2.20
N ALA A 133 5.78 -21.46 -2.21
CA ALA A 133 5.67 -22.65 -1.35
C ALA A 133 5.81 -22.32 0.15
N ASP A 134 6.72 -21.42 0.50
CA ASP A 134 6.91 -20.99 1.90
C ASP A 134 5.68 -20.20 2.39
N LEU A 135 5.15 -19.32 1.54
CA LEU A 135 3.94 -18.55 1.83
C LEU A 135 2.72 -19.46 1.98
N ALA A 136 2.57 -20.47 1.13
CA ALA A 136 1.51 -21.47 1.25
C ALA A 136 1.63 -22.24 2.57
N ALA A 137 2.82 -22.73 2.90
CA ALA A 137 3.08 -23.41 4.16
C ALA A 137 2.76 -22.52 5.38
N ALA A 138 3.12 -21.24 5.33
CA ALA A 138 2.78 -20.27 6.38
C ALA A 138 1.27 -20.03 6.49
N CYS A 139 0.56 -19.95 5.36
CA CYS A 139 -0.90 -19.79 5.34
C CYS A 139 -1.60 -20.96 6.04
N GLU A 140 -1.12 -22.18 5.84
CA GLU A 140 -1.66 -23.38 6.47
C GLU A 140 -1.50 -23.43 7.99
N LEU A 141 -0.59 -22.64 8.57
CA LEU A 141 -0.41 -22.54 10.02
C LEU A 141 -1.55 -21.79 10.72
N PHE A 142 -2.32 -20.97 10.00
CA PHE A 142 -3.43 -20.23 10.59
C PHE A 142 -4.60 -21.18 10.93
N GLY A 143 -5.08 -21.08 12.18
CA GLY A 143 -6.09 -21.98 12.74
C GLY A 143 -7.53 -21.67 12.32
N ASP A 144 -7.78 -20.53 11.67
CA ASP A 144 -9.12 -20.09 11.29
C ASP A 144 -9.15 -19.45 9.90
N ALA A 145 -10.33 -19.48 9.27
CA ALA A 145 -10.52 -18.98 7.91
C ALA A 145 -10.30 -17.48 7.77
N LEU A 146 -10.63 -16.69 8.81
CA LEU A 146 -10.44 -15.23 8.78
C LEU A 146 -8.95 -14.91 8.74
N SER A 147 -8.14 -15.55 9.58
CA SER A 147 -6.69 -15.37 9.60
C SER A 147 -6.03 -15.77 8.27
N ARG A 148 -6.46 -16.89 7.67
CA ARG A 148 -6.00 -17.30 6.32
C ARG A 148 -6.35 -16.27 5.26
N GLN A 149 -7.58 -15.75 5.31
CA GLN A 149 -8.04 -14.73 4.39
C GLN A 149 -7.27 -13.41 4.56
N THR A 150 -7.06 -12.97 5.81
CA THR A 150 -6.26 -11.78 6.12
C THR A 150 -4.85 -11.91 5.58
N PHE A 151 -4.22 -13.08 5.77
CA PHE A 151 -2.89 -13.35 5.22
C PHE A 151 -2.87 -13.26 3.70
N CYS A 152 -3.79 -13.92 3.00
CA CYS A 152 -3.90 -13.87 1.54
C CYS A 152 -4.14 -12.43 1.04
N ASP A 153 -5.03 -11.68 1.68
CA ASP A 153 -5.33 -10.31 1.32
C ASP A 153 -4.12 -9.38 1.55
N VAL A 154 -3.30 -9.60 2.59
CA VAL A 154 -2.03 -8.87 2.76
C VAL A 154 -1.05 -9.15 1.61
N ILE A 155 -0.95 -10.40 1.15
CA ILE A 155 -0.10 -10.76 0.00
C ILE A 155 -0.63 -10.11 -1.28
N LEU A 156 -1.94 -10.17 -1.51
CA LEU A 156 -2.59 -9.50 -2.65
C LEU A 156 -2.39 -7.98 -2.61
N TYR A 157 -2.46 -7.35 -1.43
CA TYR A 157 -2.12 -5.95 -1.27
C TYR A 157 -0.66 -5.67 -1.67
N ARG A 158 0.31 -6.45 -1.16
CA ARG A 158 1.73 -6.26 -1.48
C ARG A 158 2.00 -6.37 -2.98
N LEU A 159 1.35 -7.32 -3.66
CA LEU A 159 1.49 -7.53 -5.09
C LEU A 159 0.80 -6.44 -5.91
N THR A 160 -0.42 -6.06 -5.54
CA THR A 160 -1.28 -5.23 -6.41
C THR A 160 -1.31 -3.76 -6.03
N GLY A 161 -0.85 -3.39 -4.83
CA GLY A 161 -0.99 -2.06 -4.25
C GLY A 161 -2.44 -1.64 -3.97
N LYS A 162 -3.44 -2.53 -4.13
CA LYS A 162 -4.86 -2.18 -3.96
C LYS A 162 -5.24 -2.14 -2.48
N ILE A 163 -5.59 -0.95 -2.00
CA ILE A 163 -5.91 -0.72 -0.58
C ILE A 163 -7.17 -1.45 -0.10
N ALA A 164 -8.05 -1.88 -1.01
CA ALA A 164 -9.25 -2.62 -0.69
C ALA A 164 -8.96 -3.93 0.07
N TYR A 165 -7.80 -4.55 -0.18
CA TYR A 165 -7.37 -5.75 0.53
C TYR A 165 -7.02 -5.47 2.00
N LEU A 166 -6.37 -4.34 2.27
CA LEU A 166 -6.11 -3.91 3.65
C LEU A 166 -7.39 -3.48 4.37
N ARG A 167 -8.17 -2.61 3.72
CA ARG A 167 -9.39 -2.01 4.29
C ARG A 167 -10.36 -3.06 4.82
N ARG A 168 -10.45 -4.22 4.17
CA ARG A 168 -11.32 -5.33 4.57
C ARG A 168 -11.01 -5.85 5.99
N HIS A 169 -9.75 -5.80 6.39
CA HIS A 169 -9.26 -6.38 7.64
C HIS A 169 -8.74 -5.33 8.64
N THR A 170 -8.89 -4.05 8.31
CA THR A 170 -8.51 -2.96 9.22
C THR A 170 -9.45 -2.96 10.42
N VAL A 171 -8.87 -3.21 11.58
CA VAL A 171 -9.54 -3.17 12.89
C VAL A 171 -8.76 -2.28 13.85
N THR A 172 -9.42 -1.78 14.87
CA THR A 172 -8.80 -1.04 15.97
C THR A 172 -8.03 -1.98 16.89
N PRO A 173 -7.02 -1.48 17.64
CA PRO A 173 -6.37 -2.28 18.67
C PRO A 173 -7.36 -2.88 19.69
N ALA A 174 -8.44 -2.15 20.02
CA ALA A 174 -9.47 -2.63 20.94
C ALA A 174 -10.26 -3.83 20.40
N GLU A 175 -10.49 -3.89 19.08
CA GLU A 175 -11.14 -5.01 18.40
C GLU A 175 -10.21 -6.21 18.24
N ALA A 176 -8.90 -5.97 18.06
CA ALA A 176 -7.90 -7.03 17.91
C ALA A 176 -7.46 -7.66 19.24
N MET A 177 -7.43 -6.88 20.33
CA MET A 177 -6.91 -7.34 21.63
C MET A 177 -7.57 -8.62 22.17
N PRO A 178 -8.90 -8.83 22.03
CA PRO A 178 -9.53 -10.08 22.46
C PRO A 178 -8.97 -11.34 21.80
N LEU A 179 -8.33 -11.25 20.62
CA LEU A 179 -7.73 -12.39 19.92
C LEU A 179 -6.56 -13.02 20.69
N ILE A 180 -5.89 -12.24 21.54
CA ILE A 180 -4.77 -12.73 22.38
C ILE A 180 -5.30 -13.54 23.56
N GLY A 181 -6.59 -13.39 23.92
CA GLY A 181 -7.30 -14.27 24.86
C GLY A 181 -6.80 -14.20 26.32
N ALA A 182 -6.03 -13.19 26.71
CA ALA A 182 -5.49 -13.07 28.05
C ALA A 182 -6.30 -12.05 28.88
N GLU A 183 -6.86 -12.50 30.01
CA GLU A 183 -7.50 -11.59 31.00
C GLU A 183 -6.46 -10.74 31.75
N ASN A 184 -5.25 -11.28 31.95
CA ASN A 184 -4.13 -10.60 32.59
C ASN A 184 -2.80 -11.06 31.97
N PHE A 185 -1.90 -10.12 31.72
CA PHE A 185 -0.53 -10.41 31.30
C PHE A 185 0.38 -10.45 32.52
N ARG A 186 1.17 -11.52 32.66
CA ARG A 186 2.13 -11.66 33.78
C ARG A 186 3.38 -10.82 33.58
N GLU A 187 3.87 -10.83 32.35
CA GLU A 187 5.08 -10.11 31.91
C GLU A 187 4.83 -9.60 30.50
N THR A 188 5.35 -8.42 30.20
CA THR A 188 5.29 -7.81 28.87
C THR A 188 6.69 -7.37 28.48
N ALA A 189 7.05 -7.56 27.21
CA ALA A 189 8.29 -7.09 26.64
C ALA A 189 7.97 -6.14 25.49
N ASP A 190 8.50 -4.92 25.55
CA ASP A 190 8.48 -3.98 24.43
C ASP A 190 9.74 -4.21 23.59
N LEU A 191 9.55 -4.78 22.39
CA LEU A 191 10.62 -5.12 21.46
C LEU A 191 10.83 -4.02 20.39
N GLY A 192 10.40 -2.78 20.68
CA GLY A 192 10.55 -1.62 19.80
C GLY A 192 10.42 -0.26 20.48
N ALA A 193 10.90 -0.12 21.73
CA ALA A 193 10.97 1.12 22.51
C ALA A 193 12.14 2.04 22.13
#